data_AF-A0A7C7W0B2-F1
#
_entry.id   AF-A0A7C7W0B2-F1
#
_cell.length_a   1.000
_cell.length_b   1.000
_cell.length_c   1.000
_cell.angle_alpha   90.00
_cell.angle_beta   90.00
_cell.angle_gamma   90.00
#
_symmetry.space_group_name_H-M   'P 1'
#
loop_
_entity.id
_entity.type
_entity.pdbx_description
1 polymer ?
#
loop_
_entity_poly.entity_id
_entity_poly.type
_entity_poly.pdbx_seq_one_letter_code
_entity_poly.pdbx_strand_id
1 'polypeptide(L)'
;MRRALELAQRAHGRTSPNPMVGAVVVKREKIVGEGYHSRAGHPHAEVVALRRAGDKARSADLYINLEPCCHFGRTPPCTDAIIQAGIKRVFVGMKDPNPLVRGKGLRALKAQGIIVVSGVLKKECMNLNESFLKVITTGMPFVILKTAMSLDGKIATRSGDSRWISGERARNHVHKIRNHVDAIMVGTETVLKDNPRLTCRLKKDSVKHPTRIILDRRNRIPLTANVFKNSRSQKVIYITGPDISSARMKALVAKKVEILNAKSDKNGFHVKPLLKGLANREVS
;
A
#
# COMPACT_ATOMS: atom_id res chain seq x y z
N MET A 1 14.94 8.97 15.37
CA MET A 1 14.52 8.08 14.25
C MET A 1 13.41 7.09 14.62
N ARG A 2 13.52 6.28 15.68
CA ARG A 2 12.44 5.33 16.06
C ARG A 2 11.05 5.99 16.16
N ARG A 3 10.99 7.18 16.75
CA ARG A 3 9.76 7.98 16.80
C ARG A 3 9.17 8.33 15.42
N ALA A 4 10.01 8.63 14.42
CA ALA A 4 9.56 8.87 13.05
C ALA A 4 8.93 7.61 12.43
N LEU A 5 9.50 6.42 12.69
CA LEU A 5 8.92 5.15 12.26
C LEU A 5 7.58 4.87 12.93
N GLU A 6 7.45 5.13 14.25
CA GLU A 6 6.17 5.00 14.97
C GLU A 6 5.09 5.90 14.38
N LEU A 7 5.43 7.14 14.04
CA LEU A 7 4.51 8.09 13.41
C LEU A 7 4.08 7.60 12.02
N ALA A 8 5.04 7.14 11.20
CA ALA A 8 4.75 6.60 9.87
C ALA A 8 3.83 5.38 9.91
N GLN A 9 4.04 4.48 10.88
CA GLN A 9 3.24 3.26 11.06
C GLN A 9 1.75 3.53 11.34
N ARG A 10 1.40 4.74 11.82
CA ARG A 10 -0.01 5.14 12.04
C ARG A 10 -0.84 5.17 10.75
N ALA A 11 -0.20 5.39 9.60
CA ALA A 11 -0.85 5.45 8.30
C ALA A 11 -0.81 4.11 7.53
N HIS A 12 -0.54 3.00 8.21
CA HIS A 12 -0.39 1.71 7.56
C HIS A 12 -1.63 1.29 6.76
N GLY A 13 -1.40 1.00 5.47
CA GLY A 13 -2.45 0.71 4.50
C GLY A 13 -3.31 1.89 4.09
N ARG A 14 -2.89 3.13 4.34
CA ARG A 14 -3.62 4.36 3.98
C ARG A 14 -2.86 5.27 3.02
N THR A 15 -1.56 5.04 2.82
CA THR A 15 -0.71 5.91 2.01
C THR A 15 -0.58 5.49 0.56
N SER A 16 -0.84 4.22 0.20
CA SER A 16 -0.69 3.73 -1.17
C SER A 16 -1.33 4.66 -2.21
N PRO A 17 -0.66 4.94 -3.34
CA PRO A 17 0.64 4.38 -3.76
C PRO A 17 1.87 5.05 -3.10
N ASN A 18 1.68 6.05 -2.24
CA ASN A 18 2.77 6.74 -1.56
C ASN A 18 3.36 5.90 -0.40
N PRO A 19 4.65 6.12 -0.06
CA PRO A 19 5.28 5.45 1.07
C PRO A 19 4.71 5.96 2.40
N MET A 20 4.88 5.15 3.45
CA MET A 20 4.70 5.60 4.82
C MET A 20 5.93 6.41 5.24
N VAL A 21 5.70 7.68 5.53
CA VAL A 21 6.74 8.62 5.97
C VAL A 21 6.32 9.26 7.27
N GLY A 22 7.27 9.37 8.19
CA GLY A 22 7.17 10.08 9.45
C GLY A 22 8.39 10.98 9.62
N ALA A 23 8.18 12.11 10.29
CA ALA A 23 9.18 13.14 10.48
C ALA A 23 9.09 13.73 11.88
N VAL A 24 10.25 14.04 12.48
CA VAL A 24 10.36 14.63 13.81
C VAL A 24 11.37 15.76 13.76
N VAL A 25 10.98 16.94 14.22
CA VAL A 25 11.85 18.11 14.38
C VAL A 25 12.29 18.20 15.84
N VAL A 26 13.60 18.29 16.07
CA VAL A 26 14.21 18.32 17.41
C VAL A 26 15.08 19.57 17.55
N LYS A 27 14.88 20.33 18.62
CA LYS A 27 15.70 21.49 18.96
C LYS A 27 16.05 21.46 20.44
N ARG A 28 17.36 21.57 20.75
CA ARG A 28 17.88 21.48 22.13
C ARG A 28 17.32 20.26 22.87
N GLU A 29 17.45 19.10 22.23
CA GLU A 29 17.00 17.78 22.73
C GLU A 29 15.49 17.62 22.96
N LYS A 30 14.70 18.65 22.63
CA LYS A 30 13.23 18.60 22.74
C LYS A 30 12.60 18.41 21.37
N ILE A 31 11.61 17.52 21.29
CA ILE A 31 10.76 17.41 20.11
C ILE A 31 9.90 18.67 20.04
N VAL A 32 10.02 19.41 18.94
CA VAL A 32 9.25 20.65 18.70
C VAL A 32 8.22 20.50 17.60
N GLY A 33 8.30 19.44 16.79
CA GLY A 33 7.30 19.13 15.76
C GLY A 33 7.31 17.66 15.37
N GLU A 34 6.13 17.10 15.10
CA GLU A 34 5.96 15.71 14.68
C GLU A 34 4.99 15.64 13.51
N GLY A 35 5.29 14.85 12.50
CA GLY A 35 4.43 14.70 11.33
C GLY A 35 4.49 13.30 10.74
N TYR A 36 3.43 12.92 10.05
CA TYR A 36 3.40 11.73 9.21
C TYR A 36 2.51 11.96 8.00
N HIS A 37 2.80 11.26 6.92
CA HIS A 37 1.97 11.29 5.72
C HIS A 37 0.72 10.42 5.94
N SER A 38 -0.45 11.05 6.02
CA SER A 38 -1.68 10.36 6.42
C SER A 38 -2.37 9.59 5.29
N ARG A 39 -2.29 10.10 4.06
CA ARG A 39 -2.88 9.51 2.84
C ARG A 39 -2.31 10.14 1.57
N ALA A 40 -2.37 9.43 0.45
CA ALA A 40 -1.92 9.97 -0.83
C ALA A 40 -2.60 11.32 -1.16
N GLY A 41 -1.81 12.28 -1.67
CA GLY A 41 -2.26 13.64 -1.98
C GLY A 41 -2.37 14.59 -0.78
N HIS A 42 -2.18 14.10 0.46
CA HIS A 42 -2.08 14.96 1.64
C HIS A 42 -0.65 15.46 1.85
N PRO A 43 -0.44 16.51 2.67
CA PRO A 43 0.90 16.97 2.99
C PRO A 43 1.83 15.82 3.43
N HIS A 44 3.09 15.90 3.00
CA HIS A 44 4.11 14.96 3.41
C HIS A 44 4.50 15.15 4.88
N ALA A 45 5.18 14.17 5.46
CA ALA A 45 5.50 14.14 6.87
C ALA A 45 6.33 15.37 7.30
N GLU A 46 7.29 15.75 6.46
CA GLU A 46 8.18 16.90 6.63
C GLU A 46 7.36 18.18 6.79
N VAL A 47 6.45 18.42 5.86
CA VAL A 47 5.59 19.62 5.86
C VAL A 47 4.77 19.68 7.14
N VAL A 48 4.18 18.56 7.56
CA VAL A 48 3.39 18.50 8.80
C VAL A 48 4.27 18.76 10.03
N ALA A 49 5.44 18.15 10.11
CA ALA A 49 6.36 18.31 11.24
C ALA A 49 6.91 19.73 11.34
N LEU A 50 7.28 20.34 10.21
CA LEU A 50 7.78 21.72 10.12
C LEU A 50 6.69 22.72 10.49
N ARG A 51 5.46 22.55 10.00
CA ARG A 51 4.32 23.41 10.40
C ARG A 51 4.06 23.37 11.91
N ARG A 52 4.14 22.19 12.53
CA ARG A 52 3.98 22.05 13.98
C ARG A 52 5.15 22.63 14.79
N ALA A 53 6.36 22.58 14.23
CA ALA A 53 7.51 23.21 14.84
C ALA A 53 7.48 24.74 14.76
N GLY A 54 6.88 25.31 13.71
CA GLY A 54 6.87 26.75 13.47
C GLY A 54 8.29 27.33 13.50
N ASP A 55 8.48 28.48 14.13
CA ASP A 55 9.78 29.15 14.24
C ASP A 55 10.83 28.32 15.00
N LYS A 56 10.41 27.33 15.78
CA LYS A 56 11.33 26.40 16.45
C LYS A 56 12.04 25.48 15.47
N ALA A 57 11.62 25.39 14.20
CA ALA A 57 12.33 24.65 13.17
C ALA A 57 13.69 25.28 12.79
N ARG A 58 13.84 26.60 12.92
CA ARG A 58 15.08 27.28 12.57
C ARG A 58 16.24 26.77 13.42
N SER A 59 17.33 26.39 12.75
CA SER A 59 18.54 25.79 13.31
C SER A 59 18.30 24.49 14.07
N ALA A 60 17.20 23.79 13.81
CA ALA A 60 16.86 22.51 14.42
C ALA A 60 17.37 21.31 13.60
N ASP A 61 17.16 20.11 14.14
CA ASP A 61 17.40 18.85 13.46
C ASP A 61 16.09 18.24 12.96
N LEU A 62 16.10 17.66 11.77
CA LEU A 62 15.00 16.89 11.21
C LEU A 62 15.38 15.40 11.11
N TYR A 63 14.56 14.52 11.68
CA TYR A 63 14.67 13.08 11.50
C TYR A 63 13.54 12.60 10.60
N ILE A 64 13.87 11.90 9.52
CA ILE A 64 12.90 11.39 8.54
C ILE A 64 13.26 9.99 8.08
N ASN A 65 12.29 9.08 7.97
CA ASN A 65 12.57 7.68 7.64
C ASN A 65 12.86 7.44 6.14
N LEU A 66 12.52 8.36 5.24
CA LEU A 66 12.76 8.27 3.79
C LEU A 66 13.40 9.57 3.27
N GLU A 67 14.12 9.51 2.15
CA GLU A 67 14.70 10.70 1.51
C GLU A 67 13.60 11.71 1.11
N PRO A 68 13.74 13.01 1.49
CA PRO A 68 12.78 14.04 1.11
C PRO A 68 12.66 14.20 -0.40
N CYS A 69 11.43 14.37 -0.90
CA CYS A 69 11.21 14.57 -2.33
C CYS A 69 11.78 15.92 -2.82
N CYS A 70 12.32 15.90 -4.03
CA CYS A 70 13.00 17.03 -4.67
C CYS A 70 12.44 17.36 -6.06
N HIS A 71 11.21 16.92 -6.36
CA HIS A 71 10.53 17.15 -7.62
C HIS A 71 9.09 17.59 -7.35
N PHE A 72 8.51 18.35 -8.28
CA PHE A 72 7.10 18.70 -8.24
C PHE A 72 6.25 17.47 -8.60
N GLY A 73 5.47 16.99 -7.64
CA GLY A 73 4.49 15.92 -7.83
C GLY A 73 3.08 16.45 -7.62
N ARG A 74 2.28 15.75 -6.79
CA ARG A 74 0.97 16.23 -6.32
C ARG A 74 1.08 17.42 -5.35
N THR A 75 2.27 17.62 -4.77
CA THR A 75 2.61 18.70 -3.84
C THR A 75 4.00 19.26 -4.18
N PRO A 76 4.33 20.48 -3.73
CA PRO A 76 5.69 21.03 -3.86
C PRO A 76 6.77 20.14 -3.21
N PRO A 77 8.05 20.27 -3.61
CA PRO A 77 9.16 19.51 -3.05
C PRO A 77 9.34 19.74 -1.54
N CYS A 78 9.61 18.68 -0.80
CA CYS A 78 9.88 18.78 0.63
C CYS A 78 11.25 19.37 0.92
N THR A 79 12.21 19.23 0.00
CA THR A 79 13.53 19.89 0.10
C THR A 79 13.39 21.39 0.29
N ASP A 80 12.50 22.02 -0.47
CA ASP A 80 12.32 23.47 -0.45
C ASP A 80 11.75 23.92 0.89
N ALA A 81 10.77 23.18 1.42
CA ALA A 81 10.21 23.43 2.75
C ALA A 81 11.25 23.27 3.87
N ILE A 82 12.13 22.27 3.77
CA ILE A 82 13.21 22.05 4.75
C ILE A 82 14.23 23.20 4.73
N ILE A 83 14.61 23.66 3.53
CA ILE A 83 15.53 24.79 3.34
C ILE A 83 14.91 26.07 3.88
N GLN A 84 13.67 26.38 3.49
CA GLN A 84 12.95 27.57 3.95
C GLN A 84 12.75 27.60 5.48
N ALA A 85 12.51 26.44 6.10
CA ALA A 85 12.40 26.33 7.55
C ALA A 85 13.72 26.55 8.31
N GLY A 86 14.86 26.60 7.59
CA GLY A 86 16.17 26.83 8.19
C GLY A 86 16.67 25.64 9.02
N ILE A 87 16.33 24.40 8.65
CA ILE A 87 16.83 23.19 9.31
C ILE A 87 18.36 23.11 9.16
N LYS A 88 19.06 22.83 10.26
CA LYS A 88 20.53 22.75 10.28
C LYS A 88 21.04 21.37 9.88
N ARG A 89 20.39 20.30 10.37
CA ARG A 89 20.80 18.92 10.14
C ARG A 89 19.60 18.05 9.78
N VAL A 90 19.79 17.14 8.83
CA VAL A 90 18.77 16.17 8.40
C VAL A 90 19.34 14.76 8.55
N PHE A 91 18.66 13.95 9.36
CA PHE A 91 18.94 12.54 9.59
C PHE A 91 17.93 11.69 8.82
N VAL A 92 18.40 11.02 7.78
CA VAL A 92 17.58 10.25 6.84
C VAL A 92 17.75 8.76 7.07
N GLY A 93 16.64 8.04 7.17
CA GLY A 93 16.64 6.61 7.41
C GLY A 93 17.12 5.81 6.21
N MET A 94 16.47 6.01 5.06
CA MET A 94 16.86 5.39 3.80
C MET A 94 16.76 6.35 2.61
N LYS A 95 17.56 6.10 1.57
CA LYS A 95 17.47 6.79 0.28
C LYS A 95 16.24 6.32 -0.48
N ASP A 96 15.65 7.19 -1.28
CA ASP A 96 14.51 6.81 -2.14
C ASP A 96 15.05 5.99 -3.33
N PRO A 97 14.53 4.78 -3.62
CA PRO A 97 14.93 4.01 -4.79
C PRO A 97 14.43 4.62 -6.12
N ASN A 98 13.44 5.51 -6.09
CA ASN A 98 12.85 6.12 -7.27
C ASN A 98 13.91 6.91 -8.04
N PRO A 99 14.17 6.61 -9.32
CA PRO A 99 15.14 7.34 -10.15
C PRO A 99 14.93 8.86 -10.19
N LEU A 100 13.67 9.32 -10.00
CA LEU A 100 13.33 10.73 -9.93
C LEU A 100 13.87 11.43 -8.67
N VAL A 101 14.11 10.69 -7.58
CA VAL A 101 14.53 11.22 -6.27
C VAL A 101 15.93 10.75 -5.89
N ARG A 102 16.30 9.51 -6.18
CA ARG A 102 17.49 8.79 -5.70
C ARG A 102 18.74 9.66 -5.52
N GLY A 103 18.95 10.12 -4.29
CA GLY A 103 20.08 10.95 -3.85
C GLY A 103 20.03 12.43 -4.28
N LYS A 104 19.10 12.83 -5.16
CA LYS A 104 18.93 14.21 -5.62
C LYS A 104 18.45 15.11 -4.49
N GLY A 105 17.52 14.64 -3.65
CA GLY A 105 17.04 15.41 -2.50
C GLY A 105 18.14 15.64 -1.47
N LEU A 106 18.93 14.60 -1.18
CA LEU A 106 20.07 14.74 -0.27
C LEU A 106 21.13 15.69 -0.82
N ARG A 107 21.41 15.68 -2.13
CA ARG A 107 22.35 16.61 -2.76
C ARG A 107 21.84 18.06 -2.70
N ALA A 108 20.55 18.28 -2.98
CA ALA A 108 19.94 19.61 -2.91
C ALA A 108 20.06 20.22 -1.51
N LEU A 109 19.80 19.44 -0.45
CA LEU A 109 19.96 19.89 0.94
C LEU A 109 21.43 20.23 1.26
N LYS A 110 22.37 19.37 0.88
CA LYS A 110 23.81 19.60 1.10
C LYS A 110 24.32 20.86 0.40
N ALA A 111 23.84 21.14 -0.82
CA ALA A 111 24.21 22.33 -1.58
C ALA A 111 23.78 23.64 -0.88
N GLN A 112 22.78 23.59 0.00
CA GLN A 112 22.33 24.71 0.84
C GLN A 112 23.01 24.75 2.22
N GLY A 113 24.11 24.00 2.41
CA GLY A 113 24.86 23.97 3.67
C GLY A 113 24.23 23.14 4.79
N ILE A 114 23.15 22.39 4.51
CA ILE A 114 22.50 21.51 5.49
C ILE A 114 23.34 20.24 5.68
N ILE A 115 23.63 19.90 6.93
CA ILE A 115 24.37 18.67 7.26
C ILE A 115 23.42 17.48 7.10
N VAL A 116 23.76 16.53 6.24
CA VAL A 116 22.92 15.35 5.98
C VAL A 116 23.63 14.07 6.44
N VAL A 117 22.98 13.36 7.36
CA VAL A 117 23.38 12.02 7.81
C VAL A 117 22.37 11.01 7.26
N SER A 118 22.82 10.02 6.50
CA SER A 118 21.92 9.03 5.87
C SER A 118 22.21 7.61 6.35
N GLY A 119 21.18 6.76 6.41
CA GLY A 119 21.31 5.34 6.78
C GLY A 119 20.92 5.03 8.23
N VAL A 120 20.27 5.96 8.93
CA VAL A 120 19.90 5.80 10.35
C VAL A 120 18.73 4.83 10.49
N LEU A 121 18.94 3.65 11.09
CA LEU A 121 17.93 2.57 11.16
C LEU A 121 17.42 2.16 9.77
N LYS A 122 18.33 2.11 8.77
CA LYS A 122 18.00 1.84 7.37
C LYS A 122 17.16 0.56 7.20
N LYS A 123 17.49 -0.52 7.90
CA LYS A 123 16.80 -1.82 7.77
C LYS A 123 15.33 -1.68 8.18
N GLU A 124 15.07 -1.03 9.29
CA GLU A 124 13.72 -0.79 9.79
C GLU A 124 12.93 0.16 8.88
N CYS A 125 13.57 1.20 8.33
CA CYS A 125 12.95 2.08 7.33
C CYS A 125 12.58 1.33 6.05
N MET A 126 13.43 0.40 5.61
CA MET A 126 13.17 -0.44 4.43
C MET A 126 12.01 -1.43 4.70
N ASN A 127 12.02 -2.10 5.85
CA ASN A 127 10.95 -3.02 6.24
C ASN A 127 9.59 -2.31 6.33
N LEU A 128 9.55 -1.11 6.91
CA LEU A 128 8.33 -0.31 6.97
C LEU A 128 7.73 -0.08 5.58
N ASN A 129 8.57 0.20 4.57
CA ASN A 129 8.13 0.56 3.22
C ASN A 129 8.28 -0.59 2.20
N GLU A 130 8.36 -1.85 2.63
CA GLU A 130 8.67 -2.99 1.75
C GLU A 130 7.80 -3.07 0.48
N SER A 131 6.49 -2.75 0.61
CA SER A 131 5.56 -2.77 -0.52
C SER A 131 5.86 -1.66 -1.52
N PHE A 132 6.03 -0.43 -1.05
CA PHE A 132 6.44 0.70 -1.87
C PHE A 132 7.77 0.42 -2.58
N LEU A 133 8.77 -0.08 -1.86
CA LEU A 133 10.07 -0.40 -2.44
C LEU A 133 9.96 -1.46 -3.53
N LYS A 134 9.13 -2.48 -3.31
CA LYS A 134 8.89 -3.54 -4.30
C LYS A 134 8.31 -2.98 -5.60
N VAL A 135 7.31 -2.10 -5.50
CA VAL A 135 6.69 -1.46 -6.67
C VAL A 135 7.68 -0.60 -7.42
N ILE A 136 8.38 0.30 -6.72
CA ILE A 136 9.29 1.25 -7.38
C ILE A 136 10.46 0.56 -8.06
N THR A 137 10.99 -0.52 -7.46
CA THR A 137 12.18 -1.21 -7.99
C THR A 137 11.85 -2.23 -9.07
N THR A 138 10.64 -2.81 -9.08
CA THR A 138 10.30 -3.93 -9.97
C THR A 138 9.10 -3.69 -10.88
N GLY A 139 8.33 -2.62 -10.65
CA GLY A 139 7.06 -2.36 -11.33
C GLY A 139 5.98 -3.40 -11.01
N MET A 140 6.10 -4.13 -9.90
CA MET A 140 5.16 -5.16 -9.47
C MET A 140 4.73 -4.92 -8.03
N PRO A 141 3.47 -5.23 -7.67
CA PRO A 141 2.99 -5.15 -6.30
C PRO A 141 3.73 -6.14 -5.39
N PHE A 142 3.71 -5.85 -4.10
CA PHE A 142 4.07 -6.79 -3.06
C PHE A 142 2.93 -7.77 -2.79
N VAL A 143 3.23 -9.06 -2.85
CA VAL A 143 2.21 -10.11 -2.80
C VAL A 143 2.32 -10.90 -1.50
N ILE A 144 1.25 -10.87 -0.72
CA ILE A 144 1.08 -11.74 0.45
C ILE A 144 0.27 -12.95 0.03
N LEU A 145 0.88 -14.14 0.04
CA LEU A 145 0.15 -15.40 -0.06
C LEU A 145 -0.35 -15.80 1.32
N LYS A 146 -1.68 -15.83 1.51
CA LYS A 146 -2.30 -16.28 2.76
C LYS A 146 -3.03 -17.61 2.55
N THR A 147 -2.72 -18.60 3.38
CA THR A 147 -3.41 -19.89 3.42
C THR A 147 -3.85 -20.25 4.84
N ALA A 148 -4.81 -21.16 4.98
CA ALA A 148 -5.13 -21.85 6.24
C ALA A 148 -5.19 -23.33 5.91
N MET A 149 -4.45 -24.12 6.67
CA MET A 149 -4.32 -25.56 6.44
C MET A 149 -4.33 -26.30 7.78
N SER A 150 -4.70 -27.58 7.74
CA SER A 150 -4.44 -28.53 8.82
C SER A 150 -2.94 -28.74 9.01
N LEU A 151 -2.54 -29.40 10.09
CA LEU A 151 -1.13 -29.66 10.40
C LEU A 151 -0.44 -30.49 9.31
N ASP A 152 -1.16 -31.39 8.66
CA ASP A 152 -0.72 -32.22 7.52
C ASP A 152 -0.86 -31.52 6.15
N GLY A 153 -1.09 -30.20 6.14
CA GLY A 153 -1.00 -29.37 4.94
C GLY A 153 -2.25 -29.37 4.05
N LYS A 154 -3.43 -29.76 4.56
CA LYS A 154 -4.68 -29.81 3.78
C LYS A 154 -5.51 -28.54 3.97
N ILE A 155 -6.10 -28.04 2.89
CA ILE A 155 -6.96 -26.84 2.90
C ILE A 155 -8.46 -27.16 2.89
N ALA A 156 -8.81 -28.44 2.73
CA ALA A 156 -10.16 -28.99 2.76
C ALA A 156 -10.08 -30.51 2.91
N THR A 157 -11.16 -31.16 3.33
CA THR A 157 -11.31 -32.61 3.26
C THR A 157 -11.50 -33.08 1.81
N ARG A 158 -11.49 -34.40 1.58
CA ARG A 158 -11.74 -34.98 0.24
C ARG A 158 -13.13 -34.61 -0.31
N SER A 159 -14.13 -34.43 0.56
CA SER A 159 -15.48 -33.99 0.17
C SER A 159 -15.57 -32.48 -0.09
N GLY A 160 -14.49 -31.72 0.13
CA GLY A 160 -14.43 -30.28 -0.07
C GLY A 160 -14.87 -29.46 1.14
N ASP A 161 -15.12 -30.09 2.29
CA ASP A 161 -15.39 -29.35 3.52
C ASP A 161 -14.12 -28.64 4.01
N SER A 162 -14.19 -27.33 4.10
CA SER A 162 -13.08 -26.43 4.36
C SER A 162 -13.40 -25.43 5.48
N ARG A 163 -14.60 -25.52 6.07
CA ARG A 163 -15.08 -24.53 7.02
C ARG A 163 -14.33 -24.70 8.34
N TRP A 164 -13.68 -23.61 8.74
CA TRP A 164 -13.13 -23.44 10.08
C TRP A 164 -11.97 -24.37 10.45
N ILE A 165 -11.11 -24.73 9.48
CA ILE A 165 -9.80 -25.33 9.76
C ILE A 165 -9.00 -24.46 10.75
N SER A 166 -8.98 -23.14 10.56
CA SER A 166 -8.37 -22.21 11.51
C SER A 166 -9.41 -21.51 12.38
N GLY A 167 -9.04 -21.30 13.66
CA GLY A 167 -9.88 -20.68 14.67
C GLY A 167 -10.11 -19.17 14.48
N GLU A 168 -10.98 -18.59 15.32
CA GLU A 168 -11.43 -17.20 15.21
C GLU A 168 -10.28 -16.18 15.27
N ARG A 169 -9.28 -16.38 16.14
CA ARG A 169 -8.11 -15.51 16.26
C ARG A 169 -7.36 -15.37 14.92
N ALA A 170 -7.17 -16.47 14.21
CA ALA A 170 -6.52 -16.47 12.89
C ALA A 170 -7.37 -15.73 11.85
N ARG A 171 -8.70 -15.90 11.89
CA ARG A 171 -9.64 -15.21 10.98
C ARG A 171 -9.69 -13.70 11.23
N ASN A 172 -9.64 -13.29 12.50
CA ASN A 172 -9.53 -11.89 12.87
C ASN A 172 -8.21 -11.28 12.40
N HIS A 173 -7.10 -12.03 12.48
CA HIS A 173 -5.82 -11.60 11.92
C HIS A 173 -5.89 -11.36 10.40
N VAL A 174 -6.56 -12.24 9.64
CA VAL A 174 -6.81 -12.01 8.19
C VAL A 174 -7.58 -10.71 7.94
N HIS A 175 -8.51 -10.34 8.83
CA HIS A 175 -9.19 -9.06 8.73
C HIS A 175 -8.27 -7.85 8.98
N LYS A 176 -7.24 -7.99 9.84
CA LYS A 176 -6.17 -6.98 9.97
C LYS A 176 -5.37 -6.85 8.67
N ILE A 177 -5.00 -7.96 8.04
CA ILE A 177 -4.31 -7.94 6.73
C ILE A 177 -5.18 -7.24 5.69
N ARG A 178 -6.46 -7.61 5.56
CA ARG A 178 -7.41 -6.97 4.64
C ARG A 178 -7.57 -5.47 4.85
N ASN A 179 -7.41 -5.00 6.09
CA ASN A 179 -7.46 -3.59 6.41
C ASN A 179 -6.22 -2.81 5.94
N HIS A 180 -5.11 -3.49 5.65
CA HIS A 180 -3.83 -2.85 5.32
C HIS A 180 -3.43 -3.02 3.86
N VAL A 181 -3.92 -4.04 3.16
CA VAL A 181 -3.62 -4.25 1.73
C VAL A 181 -4.51 -3.40 0.82
N ASP A 182 -4.01 -3.09 -0.38
CA ASP A 182 -4.79 -2.39 -1.41
C ASP A 182 -5.79 -3.29 -2.11
N ALA A 183 -5.47 -4.58 -2.24
CA ALA A 183 -6.30 -5.54 -2.93
C ALA A 183 -6.28 -6.93 -2.28
N ILE A 184 -7.34 -7.69 -2.54
CA ILE A 184 -7.45 -9.12 -2.24
C ILE A 184 -7.80 -9.85 -3.53
N MET A 185 -7.06 -10.92 -3.83
CA MET A 185 -7.23 -11.69 -5.06
C MET A 185 -7.68 -13.11 -4.75
N VAL A 186 -8.67 -13.60 -5.50
CA VAL A 186 -9.10 -15.01 -5.47
C VAL A 186 -9.43 -15.50 -6.88
N GLY A 187 -9.38 -16.82 -7.07
CA GLY A 187 -9.82 -17.47 -8.31
C GLY A 187 -11.29 -17.86 -8.32
N THR A 188 -11.78 -18.30 -9.48
CA THR A 188 -13.16 -18.76 -9.71
C THR A 188 -13.64 -19.73 -8.64
N GLU A 189 -12.85 -20.78 -8.33
CA GLU A 189 -13.27 -21.86 -7.44
C GLU A 189 -13.55 -21.39 -6.02
N THR A 190 -12.75 -20.45 -5.49
CA THR A 190 -13.03 -19.84 -4.19
C THR A 190 -14.37 -19.12 -4.18
N VAL A 191 -14.73 -18.42 -5.27
CA VAL A 191 -16.01 -17.72 -5.34
C VAL A 191 -17.18 -18.70 -5.47
N LEU A 192 -17.03 -19.74 -6.28
CA LEU A 192 -18.08 -20.74 -6.48
C LEU A 192 -18.33 -21.59 -5.22
N LYS A 193 -17.29 -22.00 -4.51
CA LYS A 193 -17.40 -22.87 -3.33
C LYS A 193 -17.75 -22.12 -2.05
N ASP A 194 -17.15 -20.95 -1.83
CA ASP A 194 -17.28 -20.25 -0.55
C ASP A 194 -18.22 -19.03 -0.61
N ASN A 195 -18.56 -18.56 -1.82
CA ASN A 195 -19.32 -17.33 -2.07
C ASN A 195 -18.93 -16.16 -1.14
N PRO A 196 -17.63 -15.79 -1.07
CA PRO A 196 -17.13 -14.91 -0.04
C PRO A 196 -17.50 -13.45 -0.31
N ARG A 197 -17.51 -12.63 0.73
CA ARG A 197 -17.62 -11.16 0.60
C ARG A 197 -16.28 -10.49 0.29
N LEU A 198 -15.19 -11.08 0.78
CA LEU A 198 -13.80 -10.57 0.72
C LEU A 198 -13.59 -9.17 1.32
N THR A 199 -14.50 -8.71 2.17
CA THR A 199 -14.42 -7.42 2.86
C THR A 199 -13.58 -7.49 4.15
N CYS A 200 -13.10 -6.33 4.60
CA CYS A 200 -12.69 -6.11 5.99
C CYS A 200 -13.94 -6.00 6.89
N ARG A 201 -13.91 -6.63 8.08
CA ARG A 201 -15.03 -6.67 9.04
C ARG A 201 -14.54 -6.56 10.48
N LEU A 202 -13.44 -5.84 10.69
CA LEU A 202 -13.00 -5.50 12.04
C LEU A 202 -14.05 -4.61 12.69
N LYS A 203 -14.31 -4.83 13.98
CA LYS A 203 -15.13 -3.94 14.80
C LYS A 203 -14.29 -2.71 15.17
N LYS A 204 -14.28 -1.69 14.30
CA LYS A 204 -13.56 -0.41 14.45
C LYS A 204 -14.35 0.70 13.75
N ASP A 205 -14.18 1.95 14.19
CA ASP A 205 -14.89 3.12 13.66
C ASP A 205 -14.63 3.35 12.17
N SER A 206 -13.41 3.06 11.71
CA SER A 206 -13.04 3.15 10.30
C SER A 206 -12.23 1.93 9.86
N VAL A 207 -12.68 1.30 8.79
CA VAL A 207 -11.97 0.21 8.12
C VAL A 207 -11.80 0.52 6.63
N LYS A 208 -10.65 0.14 6.08
CA LYS A 208 -10.45 0.15 4.63
C LYS A 208 -10.88 -1.20 4.08
N HIS A 209 -11.64 -1.16 3.00
CA HIS A 209 -11.95 -2.34 2.21
C HIS A 209 -10.93 -2.47 1.08
N PRO A 210 -10.30 -3.64 0.91
CA PRO A 210 -9.40 -3.85 -0.22
C PRO A 210 -10.22 -3.96 -1.51
N THR A 211 -9.61 -3.54 -2.62
CA THR A 211 -10.13 -3.84 -3.97
C THR A 211 -10.21 -5.34 -4.14
N ARG A 212 -11.34 -5.86 -4.61
CA ARG A 212 -11.50 -7.30 -4.84
C ARG A 212 -11.13 -7.62 -6.28
N ILE A 213 -10.08 -8.41 -6.44
CA ILE A 213 -9.61 -8.89 -7.74
C ILE A 213 -10.08 -10.34 -7.91
N ILE A 214 -10.92 -10.56 -8.91
CA ILE A 214 -11.57 -11.85 -9.14
C ILE A 214 -11.02 -12.42 -10.45
N LEU A 215 -10.28 -13.53 -10.37
CA LEU A 215 -9.77 -14.22 -11.56
C LEU A 215 -10.80 -15.22 -12.06
N ASP A 216 -11.41 -14.96 -13.21
CA ASP A 216 -12.45 -15.81 -13.79
C ASP A 216 -12.24 -16.07 -15.29
N ARG A 217 -11.24 -16.90 -15.58
CA ARG A 217 -10.78 -17.20 -16.95
C ARG A 217 -11.90 -17.65 -17.89
N ARG A 218 -12.84 -18.46 -17.39
CA ARG A 218 -13.96 -19.04 -18.16
C ARG A 218 -15.30 -18.37 -17.87
N ASN A 219 -15.30 -17.23 -17.19
CA ASN A 219 -16.50 -16.44 -16.98
C ASN A 219 -17.66 -17.16 -16.28
N ARG A 220 -17.35 -18.05 -15.31
CA ARG A 220 -18.34 -18.93 -14.66
C ARG A 220 -19.01 -18.34 -13.44
N ILE A 221 -18.47 -17.26 -12.85
CA ILE A 221 -19.00 -16.74 -11.58
C ILE A 221 -20.40 -16.13 -11.82
N PRO A 222 -21.42 -16.50 -11.03
CA PRO A 222 -22.74 -15.88 -11.13
C PRO A 222 -22.70 -14.39 -10.77
N LEU A 223 -23.46 -13.56 -11.49
CA LEU A 223 -23.60 -12.13 -11.18
C LEU A 223 -24.26 -11.85 -9.81
N THR A 224 -24.85 -12.87 -9.19
CA THR A 224 -25.47 -12.86 -7.86
C THR A 224 -24.46 -13.13 -6.73
N ALA A 225 -23.21 -13.47 -7.05
CA ALA A 225 -22.17 -13.76 -6.06
C ALA A 225 -21.91 -12.58 -5.11
N ASN A 226 -21.61 -12.88 -3.85
CA ASN A 226 -21.42 -11.89 -2.78
C ASN A 226 -20.28 -10.91 -3.06
N VAL A 227 -19.29 -11.31 -3.85
CA VAL A 227 -18.18 -10.44 -4.30
C VAL A 227 -18.67 -9.25 -5.14
N PHE A 228 -19.85 -9.31 -5.75
CA PHE A 228 -20.41 -8.24 -6.58
C PHE A 228 -21.50 -7.40 -5.88
N LYS A 229 -22.01 -7.81 -4.71
CA LYS A 229 -23.18 -7.16 -4.09
C LYS A 229 -23.01 -5.68 -3.78
N ASN A 230 -21.81 -5.28 -3.37
CA ASN A 230 -21.45 -3.90 -3.02
C ASN A 230 -20.41 -3.31 -4.00
N SER A 231 -20.39 -3.76 -5.26
CA SER A 231 -19.44 -3.25 -6.26
C SER A 231 -19.62 -1.76 -6.59
N ARG A 232 -20.81 -1.21 -6.32
CA ARG A 232 -21.10 0.24 -6.48
C ARG A 232 -20.39 1.13 -5.46
N SER A 233 -20.10 0.62 -4.26
CA SER A 233 -19.43 1.37 -3.20
C SER A 233 -18.01 0.88 -2.89
N GLN A 234 -17.64 -0.32 -3.37
CA GLN A 234 -16.32 -0.92 -3.15
C GLN A 234 -15.78 -1.50 -4.45
N LYS A 235 -14.59 -1.05 -4.84
CA LYS A 235 -13.96 -1.42 -6.11
C LYS A 235 -13.85 -2.95 -6.26
N VAL A 236 -14.27 -3.42 -7.44
CA VAL A 236 -14.10 -4.80 -7.89
C VAL A 236 -13.43 -4.75 -9.25
N ILE A 237 -12.34 -5.50 -9.39
CA ILE A 237 -11.66 -5.73 -10.65
C ILE A 237 -11.89 -7.19 -11.02
N TYR A 238 -12.54 -7.42 -12.15
CA TYR A 238 -12.84 -8.73 -12.70
C TYR A 238 -11.85 -9.03 -13.83
N ILE A 239 -11.03 -10.05 -13.63
CA ILE A 239 -10.03 -10.49 -14.60
C ILE A 239 -10.63 -11.62 -15.43
N THR A 240 -10.86 -11.36 -16.71
CA THR A 240 -11.44 -12.32 -17.65
C THR A 240 -10.38 -12.94 -18.55
N GLY A 241 -10.65 -14.16 -19.01
CA GLY A 241 -10.00 -14.74 -20.20
C GLY A 241 -10.58 -14.17 -21.51
N PRO A 242 -10.14 -14.72 -22.66
CA PRO A 242 -10.45 -14.16 -23.98
C PRO A 242 -11.95 -14.17 -24.34
N ASP A 243 -12.70 -15.16 -23.86
CA ASP A 243 -14.05 -15.46 -24.36
C ASP A 243 -15.18 -14.85 -23.50
N ILE A 244 -15.08 -13.58 -23.11
CA ILE A 244 -16.18 -12.92 -22.40
C ILE A 244 -17.26 -12.46 -23.38
N SER A 245 -18.51 -12.87 -23.14
CA SER A 245 -19.64 -12.42 -23.97
C SER A 245 -19.96 -10.94 -23.73
N SER A 246 -20.41 -10.25 -24.79
CA SER A 246 -20.84 -8.85 -24.73
C SER A 246 -21.95 -8.62 -23.70
N ALA A 247 -22.89 -9.58 -23.56
CA ALA A 247 -23.95 -9.52 -22.56
C ALA A 247 -23.39 -9.53 -21.13
N ARG A 248 -22.42 -10.41 -20.84
CA ARG A 248 -21.77 -10.48 -19.53
C ARG A 248 -20.95 -9.22 -19.24
N MET A 249 -20.23 -8.71 -20.23
CA MET A 249 -19.47 -7.46 -20.10
C MET A 249 -20.40 -6.29 -19.71
N LYS A 250 -21.51 -6.12 -20.43
CA LYS A 250 -22.54 -5.10 -20.11
C LYS A 250 -23.08 -5.26 -18.69
N ALA A 251 -23.38 -6.47 -18.26
CA ALA A 251 -23.93 -6.73 -16.93
C ALA A 251 -22.93 -6.42 -15.79
N LEU A 252 -21.64 -6.72 -15.99
CA LEU A 252 -20.58 -6.37 -15.04
C LEU A 252 -20.36 -4.85 -14.97
N VAL A 253 -20.33 -4.16 -16.12
CA VAL A 253 -20.22 -2.70 -16.19
C VAL A 253 -21.42 -2.02 -15.53
N ALA A 254 -22.64 -2.53 -15.71
CA ALA A 254 -23.85 -2.03 -15.04
C ALA A 254 -23.77 -2.15 -13.50
N LYS A 255 -22.97 -3.09 -12.99
CA LYS A 255 -22.65 -3.22 -11.56
C LYS A 255 -21.46 -2.37 -11.13
N LYS A 256 -20.88 -1.53 -11.99
CA LYS A 256 -19.65 -0.76 -11.72
C LYS A 256 -18.43 -1.64 -11.41
N VAL A 257 -18.35 -2.82 -12.03
CA VAL A 257 -17.18 -3.69 -11.96
C VAL A 257 -16.19 -3.29 -13.06
N GLU A 258 -14.93 -3.05 -12.70
CA GLU A 258 -13.85 -2.85 -13.66
C GLU A 258 -13.48 -4.20 -14.29
N ILE A 259 -13.42 -4.27 -15.61
CA ILE A 259 -13.12 -5.52 -16.34
C ILE A 259 -11.74 -5.39 -16.96
N LEU A 260 -10.87 -6.36 -16.71
CA LEU A 260 -9.56 -6.46 -17.34
C LEU A 260 -9.42 -7.77 -18.08
N ASN A 261 -9.08 -7.69 -19.36
CA ASN A 261 -8.67 -8.85 -20.12
C ASN A 261 -7.20 -9.15 -19.82
N ALA A 262 -6.92 -10.35 -19.32
CA ALA A 262 -5.56 -10.78 -19.04
C ALA A 262 -5.18 -11.96 -19.93
N LYS A 263 -3.92 -11.93 -20.39
CA LYS A 263 -3.32 -13.05 -21.12
C LYS A 263 -3.43 -14.32 -20.27
N SER A 264 -3.92 -15.39 -20.89
CA SER A 264 -4.05 -16.70 -20.28
C SER A 264 -3.83 -17.78 -21.31
N ASP A 265 -3.48 -18.97 -20.82
CA ASP A 265 -3.33 -20.19 -21.62
C ASP A 265 -4.08 -21.36 -20.93
N LYS A 266 -3.76 -22.59 -21.35
CA LYS A 266 -4.34 -23.81 -20.77
C LYS A 266 -4.06 -23.97 -19.27
N ASN A 267 -2.94 -23.43 -18.78
CA ASN A 267 -2.47 -23.54 -17.39
C ASN A 267 -2.98 -22.40 -16.50
N GLY A 268 -3.45 -21.29 -17.08
CA GLY A 268 -4.07 -20.21 -16.32
C GLY A 268 -3.68 -18.82 -16.80
N PHE A 269 -3.84 -17.82 -15.94
CA PHE A 269 -3.44 -16.44 -16.23
C PHE A 269 -1.92 -16.26 -16.15
N HIS A 270 -1.37 -15.45 -17.03
CA HIS A 270 0.03 -15.02 -16.96
C HIS A 270 0.19 -14.04 -15.79
N VAL A 271 0.67 -14.54 -14.66
CA VAL A 271 0.71 -13.79 -13.39
C VAL A 271 1.61 -12.56 -13.46
N LYS A 272 2.81 -12.64 -14.06
CA LYS A 272 3.74 -11.50 -14.11
C LYS A 272 3.15 -10.29 -14.84
N PRO A 273 2.64 -10.41 -16.10
CA PRO A 273 1.95 -9.30 -16.76
C PRO A 273 0.73 -8.78 -15.99
N LEU A 274 -0.06 -9.69 -15.41
CA LEU A 274 -1.23 -9.32 -14.60
C LEU A 274 -0.82 -8.43 -13.41
N LEU A 275 0.19 -8.85 -12.65
CA LEU A 275 0.69 -8.09 -11.50
C LEU A 275 1.24 -6.71 -11.91
N LYS A 276 1.98 -6.62 -13.03
CA LYS A 276 2.40 -5.31 -13.58
C LYS A 276 1.21 -4.42 -13.95
N GLY A 277 0.17 -5.00 -14.57
CA GLY A 277 -1.06 -4.29 -14.89
C GLY A 277 -1.81 -3.78 -13.66
N LEU A 278 -1.68 -4.45 -12.51
CA LEU A 278 -2.24 -4.01 -11.23
C LEU A 278 -1.39 -2.92 -10.58
N ALA A 279 -0.07 -2.99 -10.64
CA ALA A 279 0.82 -1.90 -10.17
C ALA A 279 0.51 -0.58 -10.88
N ASN A 280 0.27 -0.62 -12.20
CA ASN A 280 -0.14 0.55 -12.98
C ASN A 280 -1.52 1.13 -12.57
N ARG A 281 -2.28 0.41 -11.75
CA ARG A 281 -3.57 0.83 -11.16
C ARG A 281 -3.43 1.20 -9.69
N GLU A 282 -2.22 1.59 -9.27
CA GLU A 282 -1.88 1.99 -7.90
C GLU A 282 -2.10 0.89 -6.84
N VAL A 283 -2.15 -0.39 -7.24
CA VAL A 283 -2.12 -1.52 -6.31
C VAL A 283 -0.66 -1.78 -5.93
N SER A 284 -0.30 -1.49 -4.68
CA SER A 284 1.09 -1.59 -4.21
C SER A 284 1.41 -2.92 -3.54
#